data_AF-A0A949UGU1-F1
#
_entry.id   AF-A0A949UGU1-F1
#
_cell.length_a   1.000
_cell.length_b   1.000
_cell.length_c   1.000
_cell.angle_alpha   90.00
_cell.angle_beta   90.00
_cell.angle_gamma   90.00
#
_symmetry.space_group_name_H-M   'P 1'
#
loop_
_entity.id
_entity.type
_entity.pdbx_description
1 polymer ?
#
loop_
_entity_poly.entity_id
_entity_poly.type
_entity_poly.pdbx_seq_one_letter_code
_entity_poly.pdbx_strand_id
1 'polypeptide(L)'
;MHDLSVQHHNYQRIRDAIVYLHAHQHAQPSLPELAKHVGVSEYHLQRIFTEWAGVSPKQFLQYITKENAKKQLQSMSVMDSALACGLSGSGRLHDLMIRCEAVTPGEYRRQGEGLNIYFGIHSCHFGFCLIALTQRGVCKWVFFDAQH
;
A
#
# COMPACT_ATOMS: atom_id res chain seq x y z
N MET A 1 24.32 -25.76 2.42
CA MET A 1 23.15 -26.44 1.82
C MET A 1 21.85 -26.19 2.59
N HIS A 2 21.87 -26.06 3.93
CA HIS A 2 20.68 -25.79 4.76
C HIS A 2 20.04 -24.38 4.55
N ASP A 3 20.84 -23.39 4.11
CA ASP A 3 20.42 -21.99 3.99
C ASP A 3 19.55 -21.72 2.74
N LEU A 4 19.93 -22.28 1.59
CA LEU A 4 19.17 -22.17 0.33
C LEU A 4 17.78 -22.82 0.41
N SER A 5 17.63 -23.93 1.12
CA SER A 5 16.32 -24.59 1.31
C SER A 5 15.38 -23.76 2.20
N VAL A 6 15.92 -23.10 3.24
CA VAL A 6 15.16 -22.22 4.13
C VAL A 6 14.74 -20.95 3.41
N GLN A 7 15.63 -20.36 2.61
CA GLN A 7 15.29 -19.20 1.77
C GLN A 7 14.22 -19.54 0.73
N HIS A 8 14.31 -20.72 0.09
CA HIS A 8 13.28 -21.19 -0.82
C HIS A 8 11.92 -21.35 -0.12
N HIS A 9 11.89 -21.97 1.07
CA HIS A 9 10.64 -22.16 1.82
C HIS A 9 10.00 -20.85 2.29
N ASN A 10 10.81 -19.91 2.79
CA ASN A 10 10.32 -18.58 3.17
C ASN A 10 9.80 -17.80 1.97
N TYR A 11 10.48 -17.88 0.82
CA TYR A 11 9.99 -17.30 -0.43
C TYR A 11 8.60 -17.84 -0.81
N GLN A 12 8.42 -19.18 -0.81
CA GLN A 12 7.11 -19.79 -1.11
C GLN A 12 6.03 -19.28 -0.15
N ARG A 13 6.31 -19.24 1.16
CA ARG A 13 5.38 -18.72 2.17
C ARG A 13 4.99 -17.26 1.93
N ILE A 14 5.95 -16.39 1.59
CA ILE A 14 5.65 -14.97 1.34
C ILE A 14 4.88 -14.78 0.04
N ARG A 15 5.21 -15.55 -1.00
CA ARG A 15 4.43 -15.57 -2.23
C ARG A 15 2.98 -15.97 -1.94
N ASP A 16 2.78 -17.05 -1.21
CA ASP A 16 1.44 -17.56 -0.88
C ASP A 16 0.67 -16.57 0.02
N ALA A 17 1.35 -15.90 0.96
CA ALA A 17 0.77 -14.81 1.75
C ALA A 17 0.31 -13.63 0.88
N ILE A 18 1.12 -13.20 -0.10
CA ILE A 18 0.79 -12.10 -1.02
C ILE A 18 -0.41 -12.49 -1.89
N VAL A 19 -0.42 -13.71 -2.44
CA VAL A 19 -1.54 -14.24 -3.23
C VAL A 19 -2.82 -14.24 -2.39
N TYR A 20 -2.74 -14.72 -1.14
CA TYR A 20 -3.87 -14.72 -0.23
C TYR A 20 -4.40 -13.31 0.04
N LEU A 21 -3.53 -12.35 0.36
CA LEU A 21 -3.92 -10.96 0.61
C LEU A 21 -4.59 -10.32 -0.62
N HIS A 22 -4.07 -10.57 -1.81
CA HIS A 22 -4.65 -10.02 -3.03
C HIS A 22 -6.05 -10.59 -3.30
N ALA A 23 -6.23 -11.90 -3.14
CA ALA A 23 -7.50 -12.59 -3.34
C ALA A 23 -8.56 -12.24 -2.28
N HIS A 24 -8.15 -11.98 -1.04
CA HIS A 24 -9.06 -11.76 0.09
C HIS A 24 -9.05 -10.31 0.60
N GLN A 25 -8.51 -9.35 -0.15
CA GLN A 25 -8.38 -7.96 0.30
C GLN A 25 -9.70 -7.35 0.79
N HIS A 26 -10.83 -7.71 0.17
CA HIS A 26 -12.15 -7.19 0.57
C HIS A 26 -12.57 -7.68 1.97
N ALA A 27 -12.13 -8.86 2.40
CA ALA A 27 -12.40 -9.38 3.74
C ALA A 27 -11.53 -8.73 4.82
N GLN A 28 -10.54 -7.91 4.43
CA GLN A 28 -9.57 -7.27 5.33
C GLN A 28 -8.93 -8.25 6.33
N PRO A 29 -8.29 -9.35 5.85
CA PRO A 29 -7.76 -10.40 6.70
C PRO A 29 -6.72 -9.86 7.68
N SER A 30 -6.80 -10.37 8.91
CA SER A 30 -5.90 -10.06 10.01
C SER A 30 -4.58 -10.84 9.91
N LEU A 31 -3.57 -10.40 10.67
CA LEU A 31 -2.29 -11.09 10.77
C LEU A 31 -2.43 -12.54 11.28
N PRO A 32 -3.25 -12.84 12.32
CA PRO A 32 -3.52 -14.21 12.75
C PRO A 32 -4.08 -15.11 11.63
N GLU A 33 -5.04 -14.61 10.84
CA GLU A 33 -5.62 -15.37 9.73
C GLU A 33 -4.59 -15.67 8.65
N LEU A 34 -3.77 -14.69 8.30
CA LEU A 34 -2.69 -14.85 7.34
C LEU A 34 -1.62 -15.84 7.85
N ALA A 35 -1.24 -15.74 9.12
CA ALA A 35 -0.26 -16.63 9.76
C ALA A 35 -0.75 -18.08 9.78
N LYS A 36 -2.04 -18.28 10.08
CA LYS A 36 -2.70 -19.59 9.99
C LYS A 36 -2.69 -20.12 8.56
N HIS A 37 -2.94 -19.28 7.56
CA HIS A 37 -2.96 -19.68 6.15
C HIS A 37 -1.59 -20.21 5.68
N VAL A 38 -0.49 -19.56 6.09
CA VAL A 38 0.88 -19.95 5.68
C VAL A 38 1.60 -20.88 6.65
N GLY A 39 0.93 -21.28 7.75
CA GLY A 39 1.44 -22.26 8.72
C GLY A 39 2.65 -21.80 9.53
N VAL A 40 2.66 -20.55 10.00
CA VAL A 40 3.70 -20.01 10.89
C VAL A 40 3.09 -19.17 12.02
N SER A 41 3.88 -18.79 13.03
CA SER A 41 3.45 -17.83 14.03
C SER A 41 3.36 -16.41 13.45
N GLU A 42 2.52 -15.57 14.05
CA GLU A 42 2.36 -14.16 13.66
C GLU A 42 3.68 -13.39 13.69
N TYR A 43 4.48 -13.59 14.74
CA TYR A 43 5.80 -12.96 14.87
C TYR A 43 6.74 -13.40 13.73
N HIS A 44 6.77 -14.69 13.42
CA HIS A 44 7.61 -15.19 12.34
C HIS A 44 7.16 -14.62 11.00
N LEU A 45 5.86 -14.65 10.70
CA LEU A 45 5.29 -14.08 9.49
C LEU A 45 5.63 -12.59 9.35
N GLN A 46 5.41 -11.79 10.40
CA GLN A 46 5.71 -10.36 10.39
C GLN A 46 7.16 -10.11 9.99
N ARG A 47 8.10 -10.87 10.58
CA ARG A 47 9.53 -10.77 10.30
C ARG A 47 9.86 -11.15 8.86
N ILE A 48 9.52 -12.39 8.45
CA ILE A 48 9.89 -12.87 7.10
C ILE A 48 9.17 -12.10 5.99
N PHE A 49 7.95 -11.63 6.22
CA PHE A 49 7.23 -10.82 5.23
C PHE A 49 7.91 -9.46 5.05
N THR A 50 8.32 -8.80 6.13
CA THR A 50 9.02 -7.52 6.05
C THR A 50 10.40 -7.67 5.41
N GLU A 51 11.13 -8.75 5.71
CA GLU A 51 12.43 -9.06 5.10
C GLU A 51 12.34 -9.23 3.57
N TRP A 52 11.27 -9.88 3.08
CA TRP A 52 11.12 -10.19 1.65
C TRP A 52 10.34 -9.13 0.86
N ALA A 53 9.29 -8.54 1.45
CA ALA A 53 8.42 -7.57 0.78
C ALA A 53 8.77 -6.10 1.10
N GLY A 54 9.68 -5.85 2.05
CA GLY A 54 10.09 -4.52 2.49
C GLY A 54 9.07 -3.76 3.35
N VAL A 55 7.87 -4.32 3.54
CA VAL A 55 6.78 -3.74 4.34
C VAL A 55 6.08 -4.82 5.15
N SER A 56 5.37 -4.44 6.22
CA SER A 56 4.55 -5.40 6.97
C SER A 56 3.34 -5.90 6.17
N PRO A 57 2.78 -7.08 6.51
CA PRO A 57 1.53 -7.57 5.90
C PRO A 57 0.38 -6.56 5.95
N LYS A 58 0.25 -5.85 7.09
CA LYS A 58 -0.75 -4.80 7.28
C LYS A 58 -0.55 -3.63 6.32
N GLN A 59 0.69 -3.16 6.15
CA GLN A 59 1.00 -2.09 5.20
C GLN A 59 0.75 -2.53 3.76
N PHE A 60 1.09 -3.78 3.42
CA PHE A 60 0.81 -4.34 2.09
C PHE A 60 -0.70 -4.36 1.80
N LEU A 61 -1.51 -4.87 2.73
CA LEU A 61 -2.97 -4.88 2.61
C LEU A 61 -3.53 -3.44 2.45
N GLN A 62 -3.01 -2.49 3.23
CA GLN A 62 -3.39 -1.08 3.10
C GLN A 62 -3.06 -0.53 1.71
N TYR A 63 -1.87 -0.85 1.17
CA TYR A 63 -1.44 -0.39 -0.15
C TYR A 63 -2.38 -0.89 -1.26
N ILE A 64 -2.67 -2.18 -1.31
CA ILE A 64 -3.58 -2.74 -2.33
C ILE A 64 -5.02 -2.24 -2.15
N THR A 65 -5.48 -2.08 -0.90
CA THR A 65 -6.82 -1.55 -0.60
C THR A 65 -6.95 -0.10 -1.10
N LYS A 66 -5.91 0.71 -0.89
CA LYS A 66 -5.84 2.10 -1.35
C LYS A 66 -5.83 2.20 -2.88
N GLU A 67 -5.07 1.35 -3.57
CA GLU A 67 -5.07 1.31 -5.03
C GLU A 67 -6.45 0.94 -5.59
N ASN A 68 -7.18 0.03 -4.94
CA ASN A 68 -8.57 -0.24 -5.29
C ASN A 68 -9.46 0.98 -5.02
N ALA A 69 -9.34 1.61 -3.84
CA ALA A 69 -10.13 2.78 -3.48
C ALA A 69 -9.96 3.94 -4.44
N LYS A 70 -8.73 4.20 -4.92
CA LYS A 70 -8.45 5.21 -5.94
C LYS A 70 -9.20 4.96 -7.24
N LYS A 71 -9.41 3.71 -7.64
CA LYS A 71 -10.23 3.34 -8.81
C LYS A 71 -11.71 3.59 -8.53
N GLN A 72 -12.21 3.15 -7.37
CA GLN A 72 -13.64 3.33 -7.01
C GLN A 72 -14.03 4.80 -6.87
N LEU A 73 -13.15 5.65 -6.31
CA LEU A 73 -13.39 7.08 -6.12
C LEU A 73 -13.62 7.87 -7.43
N GLN A 74 -13.26 7.30 -8.58
CA GLN A 74 -13.51 7.91 -9.89
C GLN A 74 -14.99 7.88 -10.27
N SER A 75 -15.76 6.89 -9.80
CA SER A 75 -17.15 6.66 -10.20
C SER A 75 -18.14 6.58 -9.03
N MET A 76 -17.66 6.38 -7.79
CA MET A 76 -18.52 6.13 -6.62
C MET A 76 -18.34 7.19 -5.53
N SER A 77 -19.36 7.38 -4.68
CA SER A 77 -19.25 8.24 -3.49
C SER A 77 -18.12 7.76 -2.55
N VAL A 78 -17.67 8.62 -1.63
CA VAL A 78 -16.63 8.23 -0.65
C VAL A 78 -17.12 7.08 0.23
N MET A 79 -18.40 7.07 0.60
CA MET A 79 -18.98 6.00 1.42
C MET A 79 -19.03 4.69 0.64
N ASP A 80 -19.55 4.70 -0.59
CA ASP A 80 -19.67 3.48 -1.40
C ASP A 80 -18.29 2.93 -1.79
N SER A 81 -17.33 3.81 -2.08
CA SER A 81 -15.94 3.42 -2.33
C SER A 81 -15.32 2.72 -1.12
N ALA A 82 -15.62 3.18 0.09
CA ALA A 82 -15.11 2.56 1.31
C ALA A 82 -15.69 1.15 1.48
N LEU A 83 -17.01 0.99 1.32
CA LEU A 83 -17.67 -0.31 1.42
C LEU A 83 -17.19 -1.28 0.33
N ALA A 84 -17.05 -0.82 -0.92
CA ALA A 84 -16.53 -1.63 -2.03
C ALA A 84 -15.09 -2.14 -1.78
N CYS A 85 -14.31 -1.40 -0.99
CA CYS A 85 -12.95 -1.78 -0.60
C CYS A 85 -12.90 -2.64 0.67
N GLY A 86 -14.04 -3.04 1.25
CA GLY A 86 -14.09 -3.83 2.47
C GLY A 86 -13.84 -3.04 3.75
N LEU A 87 -13.87 -1.70 3.67
CA LEU A 87 -13.68 -0.84 4.83
C LEU A 87 -14.99 -0.60 5.56
N SER A 88 -14.92 -0.43 6.88
CA SER A 88 -16.11 -0.23 7.73
C SER A 88 -16.83 1.11 7.55
N GLY A 89 -16.35 1.98 6.66
CA GLY A 89 -16.97 3.28 6.36
C GLY A 89 -16.00 4.34 5.88
N SER A 90 -16.54 5.50 5.52
CA SER A 90 -15.81 6.64 4.94
C SER A 90 -14.65 7.14 5.81
N GLY A 91 -14.76 7.08 7.14
CA GLY A 91 -13.69 7.45 8.06
C GLY A 91 -12.43 6.57 7.91
N ARG A 92 -12.60 5.26 7.70
CA ARG A 92 -11.46 4.35 7.45
C ARG A 92 -10.80 4.61 6.11
N LEU A 93 -11.59 4.93 5.08
CA LEU A 93 -11.04 5.32 3.79
C LEU A 93 -10.29 6.66 3.88
N HIS A 94 -10.80 7.60 4.67
CA HIS A 94 -10.13 8.86 4.95
C HIS A 94 -8.75 8.64 5.61
N ASP A 95 -8.70 7.85 6.68
CA ASP A 95 -7.43 7.50 7.35
C ASP A 95 -6.45 6.81 6.41
N LEU A 96 -6.96 5.90 5.56
CA LEU A 96 -6.18 5.15 4.59
C LEU A 96 -5.54 6.08 3.54
N MET A 97 -6.33 6.98 2.95
CA MET A 97 -5.85 7.91 1.92
C MET A 97 -4.84 8.90 2.49
N ILE A 98 -5.06 9.43 3.70
CA ILE A 98 -4.08 10.32 4.34
C ILE A 98 -2.76 9.57 4.58
N ARG A 99 -2.82 8.37 5.16
CA ARG A 99 -1.61 7.60 5.47
C ARG A 99 -0.80 7.24 4.22
N CYS A 100 -1.46 6.93 3.11
CA CYS A 100 -0.77 6.37 1.94
C CYS A 100 -0.55 7.35 0.78
N GLU A 101 -1.33 8.43 0.68
CA GLU A 101 -1.25 9.40 -0.43
C GLU A 101 -1.11 10.85 0.06
N ALA A 102 -1.12 11.09 1.39
CA ALA A 102 -1.11 12.43 1.97
C ALA A 102 -2.25 13.35 1.45
N VAL A 103 -3.37 12.76 1.03
CA VAL A 103 -4.58 13.47 0.58
C VAL A 103 -5.84 12.82 1.14
N THR A 104 -6.92 13.58 1.21
CA THR A 104 -8.25 13.07 1.55
C THR A 104 -8.91 12.40 0.33
N PRO A 105 -9.88 11.50 0.52
CA PRO A 105 -10.64 10.90 -0.58
C PRO A 105 -11.33 11.95 -1.47
N GLY A 106 -11.83 13.04 -0.85
CA GLY A 106 -12.50 14.13 -1.56
C GLY A 106 -11.55 14.96 -2.42
N GLU A 107 -10.36 15.29 -1.91
CA GLU A 107 -9.31 15.96 -2.71
C GLU A 107 -8.87 15.08 -3.88
N TYR A 108 -8.67 13.78 -3.65
CA TYR A 108 -8.33 12.84 -4.72
C TYR A 108 -9.42 12.76 -5.80
N ARG A 109 -10.69 12.69 -5.39
CA ARG A 109 -11.84 12.65 -6.33
C ARG A 109 -11.94 13.91 -7.18
N ARG A 110 -11.63 15.08 -6.62
CA ARG A 110 -11.54 16.35 -7.37
C ARG A 110 -10.23 16.50 -8.15
N GLN A 111 -9.45 15.43 -8.30
CA GLN A 111 -8.17 15.43 -9.00
C GLN A 111 -7.18 16.46 -8.46
N GLY A 112 -7.25 16.78 -7.16
CA GLY A 112 -6.39 17.76 -6.51
C GLY A 112 -6.84 19.22 -6.66
N GLU A 113 -8.06 19.49 -7.13
CA GLU A 113 -8.60 20.85 -7.16
C GLU A 113 -8.57 21.50 -5.76
N GLY A 114 -7.88 22.64 -5.66
CA GLY A 114 -7.66 23.38 -4.42
C GLY A 114 -6.57 22.81 -3.50
N LEU A 115 -5.85 21.76 -3.93
CA LEU A 115 -4.75 21.18 -3.15
C LEU A 115 -3.43 21.90 -3.46
N ASN A 116 -2.84 22.50 -2.43
CA ASN A 116 -1.48 23.04 -2.53
C ASN A 116 -0.46 21.89 -2.48
N ILE A 117 0.31 21.74 -3.56
CA ILE A 117 1.39 20.77 -3.68
C ILE A 117 2.70 21.52 -3.84
N TYR A 118 3.59 21.37 -2.85
CA TYR A 118 4.96 21.86 -2.93
C TYR A 118 5.82 20.76 -3.53
N PHE A 119 6.65 21.05 -4.52
CA PHE A 119 7.52 20.05 -5.11
C PHE A 119 8.92 20.59 -5.35
N GLY A 120 9.88 19.67 -5.37
CA GLY A 120 11.26 19.94 -5.73
C GLY A 120 11.79 18.82 -6.62
N ILE A 121 12.69 19.19 -7.53
CA ILE A 121 13.41 18.26 -8.39
C ILE A 121 14.90 18.40 -8.07
N HIS A 122 15.58 17.28 -7.84
CA HIS A 122 17.01 17.26 -7.52
C HIS A 122 17.72 16.14 -8.29
N SER A 123 18.96 16.38 -8.72
CA SER A 123 19.80 15.34 -9.31
C SER A 123 20.27 14.33 -8.24
N CYS A 124 20.37 13.06 -8.61
CA CYS A 124 20.80 11.99 -7.73
C CYS A 124 21.43 10.83 -8.53
N HIS A 125 21.91 9.80 -7.83
CA HIS A 125 22.51 8.61 -8.47
C HIS A 125 21.56 7.85 -9.42
N PHE A 126 20.25 8.09 -9.32
CA PHE A 126 19.22 7.47 -10.15
C PHE A 126 18.68 8.41 -11.26
N GLY A 127 19.41 9.47 -11.61
CA GLY A 127 18.91 10.52 -12.52
C GLY A 127 18.32 11.69 -11.73
N PHE A 128 17.09 12.10 -12.04
CA PHE A 128 16.37 13.11 -11.29
C PHE A 128 15.39 12.48 -10.31
N CYS A 129 15.25 13.12 -9.15
CA CYS A 129 14.29 12.77 -8.12
C CYS A 129 13.28 13.91 -8.01
N LEU A 130 11.99 13.62 -8.17
CA LEU A 130 10.90 14.53 -7.80
C LEU A 130 10.33 14.09 -6.47
N ILE A 131 10.24 15.02 -5.53
CA ILE A 131 9.51 14.87 -4.27
C ILE A 131 8.43 15.93 -4.24
N ALA A 132 7.18 15.52 -4.00
CA ALA A 132 6.04 16.40 -3.85
C ALA A 132 5.35 16.18 -2.49
N LEU A 133 4.91 17.27 -1.88
CA LEU A 133 4.37 17.33 -0.54
C LEU A 133 3.05 18.09 -0.53
N THR A 134 2.10 17.62 0.27
CA THR A 134 0.94 18.38 0.73
C THR A 134 1.17 18.83 2.17
N GLN A 135 0.20 19.54 2.76
CA GLN A 135 0.21 19.83 4.21
C GLN A 135 0.23 18.57 5.10
N ARG A 136 -0.04 17.39 4.54
CA ARG A 136 -0.08 16.11 5.28
C ARG A 136 1.16 15.24 5.06
N GLY A 137 2.14 15.69 4.27
CA GLY A 137 3.39 14.99 4.02
C GLY A 137 3.64 14.68 2.54
N VAL A 138 4.56 13.74 2.28
CA VAL A 138 4.96 13.35 0.92
C VAL A 138 3.81 12.64 0.22
N CYS A 139 3.30 13.22 -0.87
CA CYS A 139 2.27 12.62 -1.71
C CYS A 139 2.84 11.95 -2.97
N LYS A 140 4.07 12.30 -3.36
CA LYS A 140 4.74 11.70 -4.51
C LYS A 140 6.24 11.69 -4.31
N TRP A 141 6.85 10.57 -4.63
CA TRP A 141 8.30 10.43 -4.78
C TRP A 141 8.57 9.54 -5.98
N VAL A 142 9.24 10.07 -7.00
CA VAL A 142 9.60 9.34 -8.22
C VAL A 142 10.98 9.70 -8.70
N PHE A 143 11.65 8.71 -9.30
CA PHE A 143 12.88 8.88 -10.05
C PHE A 143 12.56 8.87 -11.54
N PHE A 144 13.24 9.71 -12.32
CA PHE A 144 13.10 9.81 -13.77
C PHE A 144 14.41 10.29 -14.38
N ASP A 145 14.72 9.85 -15.59
CA ASP A 145 15.84 10.32 -16.39
C ASP A 145 15.34 11.31 -17.47
N ALA A 146 16.28 12.01 -18.09
CA ALA A 146 15.99 12.96 -19.17
C ALA A 146 15.97 12.31 -20.57
N GLN A 147 15.77 10.99 -20.69
CA GLN A 147 15.80 10.24 -21.96
C GLN A 147 14.79 9.07 -21.86
N HIS A 148 13.68 8.99 -22.60
CA HIS A 148 13.42 9.32 -24.01
C HIS A 148 12.20 10.21 -24.25
#